data_AF-A0A1I6C944-F1
#
_entry.id   AF-A0A1I6C944-F1
#
_cell.length_a   1.000
_cell.length_b   1.000
_cell.length_c   1.000
_cell.angle_alpha   90.00
_cell.angle_beta   90.00
_cell.angle_gamma   90.00
#
_symmetry.space_group_name_H-M   'P 1'
#
loop_
_entity.id
_entity.type
_entity.pdbx_description
1 polymer ?
#
loop_
_entity_poly.entity_id
_entity_poly.type
_entity_poly.pdbx_seq_one_letter_code
_entity_poly.pdbx_strand_id
1 'polypeptide(L)'
;MTTPAERTRSILKTRDFLRELSLDVALPESVRYQAKALLRHFPEEHNLESIIRLEDACCGLLEDPQTQNLIMGVHCPVFSDGSGSWR
;
A
#
# COMPACT_ATOMS: atom_id res chain seq x y z
N MET A 1 4.53 -15.74 0.25
CA MET A 1 5.10 -14.38 0.15
C MET A 1 4.25 -13.61 -0.84
N THR A 2 4.00 -12.31 -0.61
CA THR A 2 3.32 -11.43 -1.58
C THR A 2 4.36 -10.72 -2.44
N THR A 3 4.09 -10.59 -3.73
CA THR A 3 4.93 -9.86 -4.68
C THR A 3 4.80 -8.34 -4.48
N PRO A 4 5.79 -7.55 -4.92
CA PRO A 4 5.71 -6.09 -4.98
C PRO A 4 4.42 -5.57 -5.62
N ALA A 5 4.12 -6.05 -6.83
CA ALA A 5 2.92 -5.68 -7.57
C ALA A 5 1.63 -6.03 -6.81
N GLU A 6 1.57 -7.21 -6.16
CA GLU A 6 0.43 -7.58 -5.30
C GLU A 6 0.29 -6.63 -4.11
N ARG A 7 1.38 -6.15 -3.52
CA ARG A 7 1.36 -5.19 -2.41
C ARG A 7 0.86 -3.83 -2.87
N THR A 8 1.43 -3.28 -3.95
CA THR A 8 1.00 -2.01 -4.54
C THR A 8 -0.50 -2.04 -4.86
N ARG A 9 -0.95 -3.13 -5.50
CA ARG A 9 -2.38 -3.35 -5.79
C ARG A 9 -3.24 -3.46 -4.53
N SER A 10 -2.74 -4.10 -3.48
CA SER A 10 -3.46 -4.24 -2.20
C SER A 10 -3.62 -2.89 -1.49
N ILE A 11 -2.61 -2.02 -1.55
CA ILE A 11 -2.65 -0.66 -0.97
C ILE A 11 -3.73 0.16 -1.68
N LEU A 12 -3.72 0.18 -3.01
CA LEU A 12 -4.69 0.93 -3.82
C LEU A 12 -6.13 0.42 -3.59
N LYS A 13 -6.33 -0.90 -3.62
CA LYS A 13 -7.64 -1.50 -3.31
C LYS A 13 -8.13 -1.16 -1.90
N THR A 14 -7.23 -1.15 -0.91
CA THR A 14 -7.60 -0.79 0.46
C THR A 14 -8.04 0.68 0.53
N ARG A 15 -7.36 1.58 -0.17
CA ARG A 15 -7.79 2.98 -0.29
C ARG A 15 -9.19 3.09 -0.88
N ASP A 16 -9.44 2.42 -2.01
CA ASP A 16 -10.75 2.46 -2.67
C ASP A 16 -11.87 1.94 -1.76
N PHE A 17 -11.62 0.82 -1.07
CA PHE A 17 -12.55 0.27 -0.10
C PHE A 17 -12.84 1.24 1.05
N LEU A 18 -11.81 1.88 1.63
CA LEU A 18 -12.01 2.87 2.69
C LEU A 18 -12.79 4.11 2.19
N ARG A 19 -12.60 4.50 0.93
CA ARG A 19 -13.39 5.57 0.30
C ARG A 19 -14.86 5.18 0.20
N GLU A 20 -15.15 3.98 -0.26
CA GLU A 20 -16.52 3.44 -0.32
C GLU A 20 -17.17 3.43 1.07
N LEU A 21 -16.50 2.87 2.07
CA LEU A 21 -16.99 2.86 3.46
C LEU A 21 -17.24 4.27 4.02
N SER A 22 -16.39 5.24 3.67
CA SER A 22 -16.55 6.62 4.17
C SER A 22 -17.78 7.35 3.61
N LEU A 23 -18.30 6.88 2.47
CA LEU A 23 -19.43 7.47 1.76
C LEU A 23 -20.74 6.70 1.95
N ASP A 24 -20.69 5.47 2.49
CA ASP A 24 -21.86 4.62 2.67
C ASP A 24 -22.78 5.11 3.81
N VAL A 25 -23.92 5.67 3.43
CA VAL A 25 -24.93 6.20 4.36
C VAL A 25 -25.62 5.11 5.19
N ALA A 26 -25.58 3.84 4.77
CA ALA A 26 -26.14 2.72 5.53
C ALA A 26 -25.27 2.33 6.73
N LEU A 27 -24.00 2.73 6.76
CA LEU A 27 -23.08 2.44 7.87
C LEU A 27 -23.24 3.43 9.04
N PRO A 28 -22.91 3.01 10.28
CA PRO A 28 -22.82 3.93 11.40
C PRO A 28 -21.83 5.07 11.15
N GLU A 29 -22.12 6.27 11.67
CA GLU A 29 -21.26 7.45 11.51
C GLU A 29 -19.83 7.21 12.03
N SER A 30 -19.68 6.46 13.12
CA SER A 30 -18.39 6.09 13.69
C SER A 30 -17.52 5.31 12.71
N VAL A 31 -18.10 4.40 11.93
CA VAL A 31 -17.40 3.60 10.92
C VAL A 31 -16.94 4.50 9.76
N ARG A 32 -17.84 5.36 9.24
CA ARG A 32 -17.49 6.32 8.18
C ARG A 32 -16.36 7.25 8.60
N TYR A 33 -16.40 7.73 9.84
CA TYR A 33 -15.39 8.62 10.40
C TYR A 33 -14.02 7.92 10.48
N GLN A 34 -13.99 6.68 10.98
CA GLN A 34 -12.76 5.88 11.02
C GLN A 34 -12.20 5.62 9.62
N ALA A 35 -13.05 5.26 8.66
CA ALA A 35 -12.63 5.06 7.27
C ALA A 35 -12.00 6.32 6.67
N LYS A 36 -12.61 7.50 6.92
CA LYS A 36 -12.08 8.80 6.49
C LYS A 36 -10.76 9.17 7.17
N ALA A 37 -10.59 8.80 8.44
CA ALA A 37 -9.33 9.00 9.15
C ALA A 37 -8.22 8.12 8.56
N LEU A 38 -8.50 6.83 8.34
CA LEU A 38 -7.54 5.89 7.75
C LEU A 38 -7.15 6.28 6.33
N LEU A 39 -8.08 6.74 5.50
CA LEU A 39 -7.85 7.19 4.12
C LEU A 39 -6.69 8.19 3.99
N ARG A 40 -6.43 9.01 5.00
CA ARG A 40 -5.33 10.01 4.99
C ARG A 40 -3.94 9.36 5.02
N HIS A 41 -3.86 8.08 5.38
CA HIS A 41 -2.63 7.30 5.47
C HIS A 41 -2.42 6.38 4.27
N PHE A 42 -3.40 6.28 3.37
CA PHE A 42 -3.28 5.47 2.16
C PHE A 42 -2.94 6.35 0.96
N PRO A 43 -1.83 6.09 0.24
CA PRO A 43 -1.44 6.88 -0.92
C PRO A 43 -2.42 6.73 -2.08
N GLU A 44 -2.53 7.77 -2.91
CA GLU A 44 -3.17 7.67 -4.22
C GLU A 44 -2.24 7.01 -5.24
N GLU A 45 -2.80 6.55 -6.36
CA GLU A 45 -2.04 5.96 -7.46
C GLU A 45 -0.94 6.90 -7.97
N HIS A 46 -1.23 8.20 -8.08
CA HIS A 46 -0.24 9.20 -8.48
C HIS A 46 0.92 9.35 -7.48
N ASN A 47 0.72 8.98 -6.20
CA ASN A 47 1.81 8.96 -5.21
C ASN A 47 2.70 7.72 -5.34
N LEU A 48 2.22 6.68 -6.04
CA LEU A 48 2.93 5.43 -6.25
C LEU A 48 3.47 5.28 -7.68
N GLU A 49 3.28 6.26 -8.55
CA GLU A 49 3.62 6.15 -9.99
C GLU A 49 5.09 5.76 -10.21
N SER A 50 6.03 6.37 -9.46
CA SER A 50 7.45 6.03 -9.55
C SER A 50 7.74 4.60 -9.11
N ILE A 51 7.04 4.11 -8.08
CA ILE A 51 7.14 2.73 -7.59
C ILE A 51 6.61 1.76 -8.64
N ILE A 52 5.41 2.01 -9.16
CA ILE A 52 4.76 1.16 -10.18
C ILE A 52 5.66 1.05 -11.41
N ARG A 53 6.14 2.20 -11.93
CA ARG A 53 7.04 2.21 -13.10
C ARG A 53 8.34 1.46 -12.84
N LEU A 54 8.88 1.56 -11.63
CA LEU A 54 10.09 0.83 -11.24
C LEU A 54 9.80 -0.68 -11.11
N GLU A 55 8.67 -1.06 -10.51
CA GLU A 55 8.22 -2.46 -10.43
C GLU A 55 8.03 -3.08 -11.82
N ASP A 56 7.37 -2.35 -12.73
CA ASP A 56 7.14 -2.79 -14.11
C ASP A 56 8.47 -2.93 -14.89
N ALA A 57 9.36 -1.95 -14.76
CA ALA A 57 10.68 -2.00 -15.40
C ALA A 57 11.53 -3.16 -14.85
N CYS A 58 11.42 -3.44 -13.56
CA CYS A 58 12.14 -4.53 -12.94
C CYS A 58 11.51 -5.89 -13.27
N CYS A 59 10.21 -6.03 -13.56
CA CYS A 59 9.61 -7.34 -13.89
C CYS A 59 10.37 -8.13 -14.98
N GLY A 60 11.08 -7.45 -15.89
CA GLY A 60 11.95 -8.10 -16.90
C GLY A 60 13.41 -8.37 -16.47
N LEU A 61 13.87 -7.81 -15.35
CA LEU A 61 15.22 -7.95 -14.78
C LEU A 61 15.26 -8.92 -13.58
N LEU A 62 14.09 -9.32 -13.09
CA LEU A 62 13.88 -10.02 -11.83
C LEU A 62 13.73 -11.54 -11.99
N GLU A 63 14.54 -12.16 -12.84
CA GLU A 63 14.64 -13.63 -12.89
C GLU A 63 15.38 -14.19 -11.66
N ASP A 64 16.22 -13.37 -11.01
CA ASP A 64 16.93 -13.73 -9.78
C ASP A 64 16.23 -13.18 -8.51
N PRO A 65 15.80 -14.05 -7.58
CA PRO A 65 15.17 -13.67 -6.32
C PRO A 65 16.01 -12.76 -5.41
N GLN A 66 17.35 -12.80 -5.50
CA GLN A 66 18.22 -11.97 -4.65
C GLN A 66 18.25 -10.52 -5.14
N THR A 67 18.35 -10.33 -6.45
CA THR A 67 18.22 -9.03 -7.12
C THR A 67 16.84 -8.40 -6.86
N GLN A 68 15.79 -9.23 -6.82
CA GLN A 68 14.42 -8.81 -6.50
C GLN A 68 14.27 -8.24 -5.09
N ASN A 69 14.86 -8.92 -4.10
CA ASN A 69 14.82 -8.45 -2.72
C ASN A 69 15.66 -7.19 -2.50
N LEU A 70 16.80 -7.06 -3.19
CA LEU A 70 17.68 -5.90 -3.06
C LEU A 70 17.02 -4.62 -3.60
N ILE A 71 16.45 -4.66 -4.80
CA ILE A 71 15.79 -3.50 -5.43
C ILE A 71 14.56 -3.08 -4.62
N MET A 72 13.77 -4.05 -4.17
CA MET A 72 12.56 -3.78 -3.38
C MET A 72 12.85 -3.27 -1.96
N GLY A 73 13.98 -3.66 -1.36
CA GLY A 73 14.40 -3.16 -0.05
C GLY A 73 14.84 -1.69 -0.03
N VAL A 74 15.19 -1.13 -1.19
CA VAL A 74 15.65 0.26 -1.32
C VAL A 74 14.51 1.24 -1.60
N HIS A 75 13.44 0.79 -2.28
CA HIS A 75 12.40 1.69 -2.79
C HIS A 75 11.01 1.49 -2.16
N CYS A 76 10.73 0.36 -1.52
CA CYS A 76 9.55 0.27 -0.65
C CYS A 76 9.91 0.85 0.73
N PRO A 77 9.07 1.72 1.32
CA PRO A 77 9.09 1.83 2.77
C PRO A 77 8.80 0.43 3.29
N VAL A 78 9.81 -0.20 3.89
CA VAL A 78 9.52 -1.21 4.91
C VAL A 78 8.64 -0.44 5.89
N PHE A 79 7.38 -0.87 6.05
CA PHE A 79 6.66 -0.53 7.27
C PHE A 79 7.53 -1.13 8.35
N SER A 80 8.49 -0.35 8.85
CA SER A 80 9.19 -0.69 10.06
C SER A 80 8.06 -0.86 11.04
N ASP A 81 7.78 -2.10 11.42
CA ASP A 81 7.16 -2.36 12.71
C ASP A 81 8.11 -1.71 13.68
N GLY A 82 7.87 -0.42 13.92
CA GLY A 82 8.45 0.30 15.00
C GLY A 82 8.21 -0.61 16.19
N SER A 83 9.28 -0.87 16.91
CA SER A 83 9.23 -1.22 18.31
C SER A 83 8.39 -0.17 19.04
N GLY A 84 7.07 -0.23 18.84
CA GLY A 84 6.03 0.57 19.43
C GLY A 84 5.47 -0.31 20.52
N SER A 85 6.15 -0.27 21.65
CA SER A 85 5.59 -0.67 22.93
C SER A 85 4.26 0.06 23.11
N TRP A 86 3.15 -0.61 22.81
CA TRP A 86 1.84 -0.20 23.29
C TRP A 86 1.73 -0.64 24.74
N ARG A 87 2.19 0.24 25.64
CA ARG A 87 1.77 0.29 27.05
C ARG A 87 0.97 1.56 27.25
#